data_AF-A0A7Y4UM91-F1
#
_entry.id   AF-A0A7Y4UM91-F1
#
_cell.length_a   1.000
_cell.length_b   1.000
_cell.length_c   1.000
_cell.angle_alpha   90.00
_cell.angle_beta   90.00
_cell.angle_gamma   90.00
#
_symmetry.space_group_name_H-M   'P 1'
#
loop_
_entity.id
_entity.type
_entity.pdbx_description
1 polymer ?
#
loop_
_entity_poly.entity_id
_entity_poly.type
_entity_poly.pdbx_seq_one_letter_code
_entity_poly.pdbx_strand_id
1 'polypeptide(L)'
;MFTCKGSTQMMFNFSNKWTQNCVLLAPLLLLACGEIAYKRGASANDLDKTRKACAAKDSTKTAIEKCMIDNGWAFQNLESSELISNMQNEPEPIIAKSITKSNSHEEIPIITKNVTGDRTVNTPGNMKPTDPMETFKIGSWWKLGGGSVNLKLSIQECVTTLGEAYQPDPQTKKVTRGLLQCMKSKGWHGLIENSQQI
;
A
#
# COMPACT_ATOMS: atom_id res chain seq x y z
N MET A 1 -54.56 -68.88 7.19
CA MET A 1 -55.77 -68.12 6.80
C MET A 1 -55.35 -66.75 6.30
N PHE A 2 -55.86 -66.33 5.13
CA PHE A 2 -55.87 -64.92 4.72
C PHE A 2 -56.92 -64.17 5.59
N THR A 3 -56.85 -62.86 5.80
CA THR A 3 -57.26 -61.81 4.83
C THR A 3 -56.53 -60.47 5.01
N CYS A 4 -56.44 -59.70 3.91
CA CYS A 4 -55.91 -58.32 3.88
C CYS A 4 -57.03 -57.27 3.82
N LYS A 5 -56.80 -56.08 4.39
CA LYS A 5 -57.31 -54.76 3.96
C LYS A 5 -56.67 -53.66 4.83
N GLY A 6 -56.27 -52.48 4.35
CA GLY A 6 -56.20 -51.95 2.98
C GLY A 6 -54.92 -51.10 2.77
N SER A 7 -54.53 -50.82 1.53
CA SER A 7 -54.70 -49.50 0.89
C SER A 7 -54.08 -48.36 1.72
N THR A 8 -52.97 -47.74 1.30
CA THR A 8 -52.91 -47.00 0.03
C THR A 8 -51.57 -47.15 -0.70
N GLN A 9 -51.67 -47.34 -2.02
CA GLN A 9 -50.55 -47.28 -2.96
C GLN A 9 -50.64 -45.94 -3.71
N MET A 10 -49.55 -45.17 -3.78
CA MET A 10 -49.00 -44.58 -5.01
C MET A 10 -47.95 -43.49 -4.73
N MET A 11 -46.83 -43.62 -5.44
CA MET A 11 -46.07 -42.58 -6.13
C MET A 11 -45.99 -41.17 -5.52
N PHE A 12 -44.77 -40.76 -5.12
CA PHE A 12 -44.11 -39.58 -5.71
C PHE A 12 -42.58 -39.74 -5.61
N ASN A 13 -42.00 -40.51 -6.54
CA ASN A 13 -40.59 -40.39 -6.89
C ASN A 13 -40.49 -39.33 -7.99
N PHE A 14 -40.17 -38.09 -7.63
CA PHE A 14 -39.88 -37.02 -8.59
C PHE A 14 -38.71 -36.15 -8.11
N SER A 15 -37.90 -35.69 -9.06
CA SER A 15 -36.83 -34.68 -8.87
C SER A 15 -35.62 -35.06 -8.02
N ASN A 16 -34.98 -36.21 -8.29
CA ASN A 16 -33.61 -36.49 -7.83
C ASN A 16 -32.56 -36.19 -8.93
N LYS A 17 -32.49 -34.93 -9.40
CA LYS A 17 -31.55 -34.48 -10.47
C LYS A 17 -31.02 -33.03 -10.36
N TRP A 18 -31.26 -32.32 -9.26
CA TRP A 18 -30.94 -30.88 -9.13
C TRP A 18 -29.93 -30.51 -8.02
N THR A 19 -29.31 -31.50 -7.36
CA THR A 19 -28.44 -31.29 -6.19
C THR A 19 -26.95 -31.59 -6.43
N GLN A 20 -26.55 -32.01 -7.64
CA GLN A 20 -25.21 -32.57 -7.88
C GLN A 20 -24.18 -31.59 -8.48
N ASN A 21 -24.51 -30.30 -8.67
CA ASN A 21 -23.61 -29.28 -9.23
C ASN A 21 -23.14 -28.18 -8.25
N CYS A 22 -23.62 -28.15 -6.99
CA CYS A 22 -23.29 -27.07 -6.06
C CYS A 22 -22.01 -27.28 -5.22
N VAL A 23 -21.35 -28.45 -5.30
CA VAL A 23 -20.24 -28.80 -4.39
C VAL A 23 -18.90 -28.14 -4.79
N LEU A 24 -18.74 -27.67 -6.04
CA LEU A 24 -17.45 -27.17 -6.56
C LEU A 24 -17.18 -25.67 -6.31
N LEU A 25 -18.14 -24.91 -5.77
CA LEU A 25 -18.01 -23.46 -5.57
C LEU A 25 -17.63 -23.02 -4.15
N ALA A 26 -17.56 -23.96 -3.19
CA ALA A 26 -17.18 -23.67 -1.80
C ALA A 26 -15.74 -23.15 -1.56
N PRO A 27 -14.68 -23.58 -2.29
CA PRO A 27 -13.31 -23.26 -1.88
C PRO A 27 -12.85 -21.82 -2.22
N LEU A 28 -13.57 -21.07 -3.05
CA LEU A 28 -13.18 -19.69 -3.40
C LEU A 28 -13.52 -18.65 -2.32
N LEU A 29 -14.35 -18.98 -1.33
CA LEU A 29 -14.74 -18.05 -0.26
C LEU A 29 -13.75 -18.03 0.93
N LEU A 30 -12.69 -18.84 0.88
CA LEU A 30 -11.56 -18.78 1.82
C LEU A 30 -10.44 -17.82 1.35
N LEU A 31 -10.79 -16.81 0.55
CA LEU A 31 -9.92 -15.66 0.34
C LEU A 31 -9.74 -14.94 1.68
N ALA A 32 -8.60 -15.20 2.30
CA ALA A 32 -8.26 -14.69 3.62
C ALA A 32 -8.40 -13.16 3.65
N CYS A 33 -9.35 -12.70 4.45
CA CYS A 33 -9.46 -11.30 4.81
C CYS A 33 -8.17 -10.88 5.52
N GLY A 34 -7.35 -10.11 4.81
CA GLY A 34 -5.94 -9.92 5.17
C GLY A 34 -5.77 -8.99 6.37
N GLU A 35 -5.34 -9.54 7.49
CA GLU A 35 -4.56 -8.78 8.47
C GLU A 35 -3.06 -8.89 8.12
N ILE A 36 -2.37 -7.76 8.07
CA ILE A 36 -0.92 -7.70 7.89
C ILE A 36 -0.30 -7.30 9.22
N ALA A 37 0.54 -8.16 9.79
CA ALA A 37 1.34 -7.87 10.97
C ALA A 37 2.83 -7.95 10.63
N TYR A 38 3.61 -6.93 10.99
CA TYR A 38 5.04 -6.84 10.70
C TYR A 38 5.87 -6.33 11.88
N LYS A 39 7.04 -6.95 12.11
CA LYS A 39 8.03 -6.53 13.09
C LYS A 39 9.43 -6.83 12.53
N ARG A 40 10.33 -5.83 12.53
CA ARG A 40 11.67 -5.99 11.95
C ARG A 40 12.44 -7.10 12.67
N GLY A 41 13.02 -8.03 11.91
CA GLY A 41 13.81 -9.14 12.45
C GLY A 41 12.99 -10.27 13.10
N ALA A 42 11.66 -10.21 13.09
CA ALA A 42 10.80 -11.29 13.58
C ALA A 42 10.41 -12.25 12.44
N SER A 43 10.29 -13.54 12.75
CA SER A 43 9.87 -14.59 11.82
C SER A 43 8.35 -14.79 11.82
N ALA A 44 7.83 -15.57 10.86
CA ALA A 44 6.44 -16.01 10.85
C ALA A 44 6.06 -16.82 12.12
N ASN A 45 7.01 -17.56 12.70
CA ASN A 45 6.78 -18.30 13.94
C ASN A 45 6.64 -17.36 15.16
N ASP A 46 7.36 -16.24 15.18
CA ASP A 46 7.22 -15.22 16.23
C ASP A 46 5.87 -14.50 16.12
N LEU A 47 5.44 -14.24 14.88
CA LEU A 47 4.13 -13.68 14.56
C LEU A 47 3.01 -14.58 15.09
N ASP A 48 3.02 -15.88 14.73
CA ASP A 48 2.01 -16.84 15.18
C ASP A 48 2.04 -17.09 16.68
N LYS A 49 3.23 -17.16 17.30
CA LYS A 49 3.38 -17.27 18.76
C LYS A 49 2.76 -16.07 19.46
N THR A 50 3.03 -14.86 18.98
CA THR A 50 2.50 -13.62 19.58
C THR A 50 0.98 -13.51 19.35
N ARG A 51 0.49 -13.80 18.14
CA ARG A 51 -0.96 -13.83 17.83
C ARG A 51 -1.69 -14.79 18.75
N LYS A 52 -1.20 -16.03 18.92
CA LYS A 52 -1.79 -17.02 19.83
C LYS A 52 -1.78 -16.54 21.28
N ALA A 53 -0.70 -15.92 21.74
CA ALA A 53 -0.61 -15.35 23.09
C ALA A 53 -1.56 -14.16 23.31
N CYS A 54 -1.89 -13.39 22.28
CA CYS A 54 -2.89 -12.33 22.33
C CYS A 54 -4.32 -12.90 22.29
N ALA A 55 -4.63 -13.78 21.34
CA ALA A 55 -5.94 -14.41 21.19
C ALA A 55 -6.35 -15.27 22.41
N ALA A 56 -5.38 -15.79 23.17
CA ALA A 56 -5.62 -16.51 24.42
C ALA A 56 -6.01 -15.60 25.60
N LYS A 57 -5.77 -14.28 25.50
CA LYS A 57 -6.21 -13.30 26.52
C LYS A 57 -7.61 -12.75 26.21
N ASP A 58 -7.84 -12.43 24.94
CA ASP A 58 -9.09 -11.90 24.43
C ASP A 58 -9.21 -12.30 22.95
N SER A 59 -10.34 -12.88 22.56
CA SER A 59 -10.59 -13.34 21.19
C SER A 59 -11.23 -12.26 20.29
N THR A 60 -11.54 -11.09 20.83
CA THR A 60 -12.07 -9.98 20.03
C THR A 60 -10.97 -9.35 19.17
N LYS A 61 -11.30 -9.10 17.91
CA LYS A 61 -10.38 -8.57 16.88
C LYS A 61 -9.60 -7.33 17.36
N THR A 62 -10.30 -6.36 17.95
CA THR A 62 -9.72 -5.11 18.46
C THR A 62 -8.77 -5.32 19.64
N ALA A 63 -9.05 -6.29 20.52
CA ALA A 63 -8.15 -6.62 21.64
C ALA A 63 -6.91 -7.39 21.15
N ILE A 64 -7.04 -8.28 20.16
CA ILE A 64 -5.91 -8.93 19.51
C ILE A 64 -5.02 -7.91 18.81
N GLU A 65 -5.60 -7.00 18.02
CA GLU A 65 -4.90 -5.89 17.36
C GLU A 65 -4.14 -5.02 18.36
N LYS A 66 -4.82 -4.54 19.42
CA LYS A 66 -4.16 -3.76 20.48
C LYS A 66 -3.02 -4.54 21.14
N CYS A 67 -3.24 -5.81 21.49
CA CYS A 67 -2.20 -6.65 22.07
C CYS A 67 -1.01 -6.87 21.11
N MET A 68 -1.25 -6.99 19.80
CA MET A 68 -0.21 -7.12 18.78
C MET A 68 0.63 -5.84 18.70
N ILE A 69 -0.01 -4.68 18.69
CA ILE A 69 0.65 -3.35 18.72
C ILE A 69 1.45 -3.16 20.01
N ASP A 70 0.88 -3.50 21.17
CA ASP A 70 1.57 -3.44 22.48
C ASP A 70 2.78 -4.40 22.55
N ASN A 71 2.82 -5.47 21.72
CA ASN A 71 3.98 -6.35 21.54
C ASN A 71 4.98 -5.85 20.47
N GLY A 72 4.79 -4.63 19.95
CA GLY A 72 5.68 -4.00 18.96
C GLY A 72 5.53 -4.53 17.54
N TRP A 73 4.36 -5.06 17.17
CA TRP A 73 4.01 -5.38 15.79
C TRP A 73 3.24 -4.21 15.16
N ALA A 74 3.64 -3.77 13.96
CA ALA A 74 2.79 -2.94 13.12
C ALA A 74 1.67 -3.83 12.58
N PHE A 75 0.43 -3.59 13.00
CA PHE A 75 -0.74 -4.40 12.67
C PHE A 75 -1.72 -3.54 11.86
N GLN A 76 -2.12 -4.04 10.68
CA GLN A 76 -3.06 -3.37 9.79
C GLN A 76 -4.14 -4.37 9.38
N ASN A 77 -5.41 -4.03 9.59
CA ASN A 77 -6.52 -4.86 9.14
C ASN A 77 -7.13 -4.31 7.84
N LEU A 78 -7.16 -5.12 6.78
CA LEU A 78 -7.64 -4.72 5.45
C LEU A 78 -9.15 -4.93 5.24
N GLU A 79 -9.87 -5.50 6.22
CA GLU A 79 -11.34 -5.59 6.17
C GLU A 79 -12.02 -4.26 6.49
N SER A 80 -11.30 -3.32 7.11
CA SER A 80 -11.75 -1.95 7.32
C SER A 80 -11.91 -1.26 5.96
N SER A 81 -13.13 -1.28 5.43
CA SER A 81 -13.54 -0.80 4.09
C SER A 81 -13.19 0.67 3.78
N GLU A 82 -12.82 1.43 4.81
CA GLU A 82 -12.27 2.78 4.71
C GLU A 82 -10.91 2.80 3.97
N LEU A 83 -10.05 1.79 4.14
CA LEU A 83 -8.72 1.77 3.51
C LEU A 83 -8.77 1.61 1.98
N ILE A 84 -9.78 0.90 1.46
CA ILE A 84 -9.98 0.76 0.01
C ILE A 84 -10.57 2.06 -0.58
N SER A 85 -11.37 2.78 0.20
CA SER A 85 -11.96 4.07 -0.19
C SER A 85 -10.93 5.19 -0.27
N ASN A 86 -9.95 5.19 0.64
CA ASN A 86 -8.97 6.26 0.78
C ASN A 86 -7.82 6.19 -0.24
N MET A 87 -7.59 5.03 -0.88
CA MET A 87 -6.62 4.93 -1.99
C MET A 87 -7.07 5.63 -3.28
N GLN A 88 -8.37 5.95 -3.42
CA GLN A 88 -8.91 6.58 -4.63
C GLN A 88 -8.88 8.11 -4.56
N ASN A 89 -8.73 8.71 -3.37
CA ASN A 89 -8.86 10.16 -3.15
C ASN A 89 -7.94 10.71 -2.03
N GLU A 90 -6.61 10.73 -2.21
CA GLU A 90 -5.75 11.78 -1.64
C GLU A 90 -4.39 11.85 -2.39
N PRO A 91 -3.74 13.03 -2.41
CA PRO A 91 -2.45 13.24 -3.06
C PRO A 91 -1.27 12.57 -2.31
N GLU A 92 -0.12 12.57 -2.97
CA GLU A 92 1.10 11.86 -2.56
C GLU A 92 1.54 12.16 -1.11
N PRO A 93 2.01 11.16 -0.33
CA PRO A 93 2.52 11.39 1.00
C PRO A 93 3.87 12.13 0.95
N ILE A 94 3.81 13.45 1.06
CA ILE A 94 4.95 14.27 1.49
C ILE A 94 5.46 13.74 2.83
N ILE A 95 6.75 13.40 2.88
CA ILE A 95 7.41 12.84 4.07
C ILE A 95 7.55 13.93 5.15
N ALA A 96 6.45 14.21 5.85
CA ALA A 96 6.45 14.99 7.07
C ALA A 96 7.09 14.16 8.19
N LYS A 97 8.39 14.37 8.41
CA LYS A 97 9.14 13.80 9.53
C LYS A 97 8.55 14.30 10.85
N SER A 98 7.64 13.53 11.42
CA SER A 98 7.03 13.79 12.73
C SER A 98 8.07 13.67 13.83
N ILE A 99 8.76 14.78 14.12
CA ILE A 99 9.59 14.91 15.31
C ILE A 99 8.64 15.05 16.50
N THR A 100 8.28 13.91 17.09
CA THR A 100 7.59 13.88 18.38
C THR A 100 8.43 14.61 19.43
N LYS A 101 7.80 15.54 20.14
CA LYS A 101 8.41 16.31 21.23
C LYS A 101 9.11 15.37 22.23
N SER A 102 10.38 15.62 22.48
CA SER A 102 11.00 15.29 23.77
C SER A 102 11.23 16.61 24.50
N ASN A 103 10.49 16.83 25.58
CA ASN A 103 10.73 17.98 26.46
C ASN A 103 12.02 17.71 27.25
N SER A 104 13.03 18.56 27.09
CA SER A 104 14.14 18.66 28.06
C SER A 104 13.81 19.73 29.09
N HIS A 105 14.04 19.42 30.36
CA HIS A 105 13.72 20.26 31.52
C HIS A 105 14.99 21.01 31.99
N GLU A 106 14.85 22.29 32.41
CA GLU A 106 15.81 23.15 33.16
C GLU A 106 17.27 23.30 32.66
N GLU A 107 18.04 24.33 33.05
CA GLU A 107 17.80 25.78 33.15
C GLU A 107 19.17 26.48 32.91
N ILE A 108 19.18 27.81 32.74
CA ILE A 108 20.27 28.67 32.23
C ILE A 108 21.35 28.99 33.31
N PRO A 109 22.50 29.61 32.98
CA PRO A 109 22.57 31.10 32.93
C PRO A 109 23.40 31.78 31.81
N ILE A 110 22.84 32.91 31.30
CA ILE A 110 23.40 34.21 30.79
C ILE A 110 24.96 34.38 30.64
N ILE A 111 25.56 35.14 29.70
CA ILE A 111 25.32 36.51 29.12
C ILE A 111 25.80 36.49 27.61
N THR A 112 25.23 37.17 26.58
CA THR A 112 25.35 38.62 26.25
C THR A 112 24.41 39.03 25.10
N LYS A 113 23.80 40.23 25.21
CA LYS A 113 22.92 40.85 24.20
C LYS A 113 23.65 41.96 23.43
N ASN A 114 23.33 42.10 22.13
CA ASN A 114 23.06 43.35 21.39
C ASN A 114 22.96 43.07 19.88
N VAL A 115 22.19 43.76 19.04
CA VAL A 115 20.93 44.53 19.19
C VAL A 115 20.40 44.74 17.75
N THR A 116 19.08 44.71 17.55
CA THR A 116 18.28 45.27 16.40
C THR A 116 18.93 45.35 14.99
N GLY A 117 18.39 44.75 13.93
CA GLY A 117 17.23 43.86 13.80
C GLY A 117 16.61 43.92 12.39
N ASP A 118 16.05 42.80 11.92
CA ASP A 118 14.92 42.79 10.97
C ASP A 118 14.09 41.52 11.22
N ARG A 119 12.78 41.61 11.02
CA ARG A 119 11.86 40.47 11.09
C ARG A 119 11.77 39.81 9.73
N THR A 120 12.76 38.98 9.38
CA THR A 120 12.60 38.05 8.27
C THR A 120 11.53 37.03 8.62
N VAL A 121 10.30 37.32 8.19
CA VAL A 121 9.20 36.38 8.14
C VAL A 121 9.67 35.20 7.29
N ASN A 122 9.89 34.04 7.92
CA ASN A 122 10.13 32.79 7.20
C ASN A 122 8.83 32.32 6.57
N THR A 123 8.45 33.00 5.48
CA THR A 123 7.38 32.60 4.56
C THR A 123 7.65 31.17 4.09
N PRO A 124 6.65 30.27 4.08
CA PRO A 124 6.83 28.91 3.58
C PRO A 124 7.39 28.94 2.17
N GLY A 125 8.44 28.14 1.94
CA GLY A 125 9.26 28.20 0.74
C GLY A 125 8.46 27.96 -0.54
N ASN A 126 8.16 29.07 -1.22
CA ASN A 126 7.94 29.22 -2.66
C ASN A 126 7.89 27.90 -3.45
N MET A 127 6.68 27.47 -3.83
CA MET A 127 6.49 26.45 -4.88
C MET A 127 7.07 26.99 -6.20
N LYS A 128 8.37 26.77 -6.40
CA LYS A 128 9.05 27.06 -7.66
C LYS A 128 8.27 26.38 -8.79
N PRO A 129 7.99 27.07 -9.92
CA PRO A 129 7.42 26.43 -11.10
C PRO A 129 8.24 25.18 -11.46
N THR A 130 7.59 24.04 -11.34
CA THR A 130 8.23 22.74 -11.45
C THR A 130 8.65 22.49 -12.90
N ASP A 131 9.96 22.55 -13.17
CA ASP A 131 10.51 22.49 -14.52
C ASP A 131 10.22 21.13 -15.20
N PRO A 132 9.50 21.10 -16.34
CA PRO A 132 9.24 19.87 -17.10
C PRO A 132 10.51 19.15 -17.58
N MET A 133 11.63 19.88 -17.69
CA MET A 133 12.94 19.38 -18.14
C MET A 133 13.85 18.90 -17.00
N GLU A 134 13.42 19.03 -15.73
CA GLU A 134 14.18 18.51 -14.60
C GLU A 134 14.47 17.00 -14.78
N THR A 135 15.74 16.60 -14.65
CA THR A 135 16.18 15.23 -14.95
C THR A 135 16.38 14.39 -13.68
N PHE A 136 15.85 13.17 -13.73
CA PHE A 136 15.91 12.19 -12.64
C PHE A 136 16.59 10.92 -13.14
N LYS A 137 17.48 10.34 -12.32
CA LYS A 137 18.08 9.04 -12.61
C LYS A 137 17.15 7.92 -12.13
N ILE A 138 16.75 7.02 -13.03
CA ILE A 138 15.84 5.91 -12.70
C ILE A 138 16.60 4.59 -12.72
N GLY A 139 16.66 3.90 -11.58
CA GLY A 139 17.37 2.63 -11.46
C GLY A 139 16.60 1.47 -12.07
N SER A 140 15.29 1.42 -11.81
CA SER A 140 14.36 0.40 -12.29
C SER A 140 12.96 0.98 -12.53
N TRP A 141 12.20 0.32 -13.40
CA TRP A 141 10.81 0.62 -13.69
C TRP A 141 9.94 -0.58 -13.31
N TRP A 142 8.78 -0.34 -12.71
CA TRP A 142 7.82 -1.38 -12.38
C TRP A 142 6.38 -0.96 -12.73
N LYS A 143 5.58 -1.97 -13.07
CA LYS A 143 4.13 -1.91 -13.34
C LYS A 143 3.59 -3.32 -13.15
N LEU A 144 2.39 -3.47 -12.59
CA LEU A 144 1.78 -4.79 -12.44
C LEU A 144 1.54 -5.43 -13.83
N GLY A 145 2.09 -6.63 -14.06
CA GLY A 145 2.09 -7.28 -15.39
C GLY A 145 2.96 -6.59 -16.46
N GLY A 146 3.74 -5.57 -16.10
CA GLY A 146 4.57 -4.82 -17.04
C GLY A 146 5.97 -5.40 -17.22
N GLY A 147 6.27 -5.94 -18.41
CA GLY A 147 7.61 -6.38 -18.81
C GLY A 147 8.42 -5.32 -19.58
N SER A 148 9.69 -5.61 -19.84
CA SER A 148 10.65 -4.71 -20.53
C SER A 148 10.22 -4.31 -21.96
N VAL A 149 9.44 -5.15 -22.66
CA VAL A 149 8.86 -4.83 -23.97
C VAL A 149 7.82 -3.71 -23.84
N ASN A 150 6.85 -3.88 -22.94
CA ASN A 150 5.80 -2.88 -22.67
C ASN A 150 6.37 -1.58 -22.12
N LEU A 151 7.49 -1.64 -21.37
CA LEU A 151 8.24 -0.48 -20.89
C LEU A 151 8.79 0.33 -22.07
N LYS A 152 9.49 -0.31 -23.01
CA LYS A 152 10.04 0.36 -24.19
C LYS A 152 8.94 1.00 -25.04
N LEU A 153 7.83 0.30 -25.26
CA LEU A 153 6.66 0.83 -25.98
C LEU A 153 6.08 2.06 -25.28
N SER A 154 5.85 1.99 -23.97
CA SER A 154 5.28 3.10 -23.18
C SER A 154 6.20 4.34 -23.19
N ILE A 155 7.52 4.14 -23.13
CA ILE A 155 8.51 5.22 -23.26
C ILE A 155 8.42 5.86 -24.64
N GLN A 156 8.38 5.07 -25.72
CA GLN A 156 8.28 5.58 -27.09
C GLN A 156 6.98 6.36 -27.30
N GLU A 157 5.84 5.84 -26.86
CA GLU A 157 4.54 6.54 -26.89
C GLU A 157 4.60 7.89 -26.17
N CYS A 158 5.28 7.97 -25.02
CA CYS A 158 5.48 9.23 -24.31
C CYS A 158 6.41 10.20 -25.07
N VAL A 159 7.52 9.73 -25.62
CA VAL A 159 8.44 10.56 -26.42
C VAL A 159 7.77 11.07 -27.71
N THR A 160 6.96 10.25 -28.39
CA THR A 160 6.19 10.70 -29.57
C THR A 160 5.13 11.75 -29.23
N THR A 161 4.63 11.77 -27.98
CA THR A 161 3.65 12.77 -27.51
C THR A 161 4.31 14.06 -27.03
N LEU A 162 5.48 13.96 -26.41
CA LEU A 162 6.20 15.09 -25.78
C LEU A 162 7.27 15.73 -26.69
N GLY A 163 7.69 15.03 -27.74
CA GLY A 163 8.81 15.40 -28.62
C GLY A 163 10.16 14.85 -28.18
N GLU A 164 11.13 14.85 -29.10
CA GLU A 164 12.46 14.24 -28.92
C GLU A 164 13.25 14.81 -27.72
N ALA A 165 12.99 16.06 -27.32
CA ALA A 165 13.61 16.69 -26.14
C ALA A 165 13.32 15.94 -24.81
N TYR A 166 12.33 15.04 -24.77
CA TYR A 166 11.99 14.22 -23.62
C TYR A 166 12.55 12.79 -23.70
N GLN A 167 13.39 12.47 -24.68
CA GLN A 167 13.92 11.12 -24.87
C GLN A 167 14.86 10.71 -23.71
N PRO A 168 14.72 9.49 -23.14
CA PRO A 168 15.62 9.01 -22.11
C PRO A 168 17.05 8.86 -22.64
N ASP A 169 18.03 9.29 -21.85
CA ASP A 169 19.44 8.96 -22.10
C ASP A 169 19.68 7.47 -21.77
N PRO A 170 20.05 6.63 -22.76
CA PRO A 170 20.24 5.19 -22.56
C PRO A 170 21.49 4.84 -21.75
N GLN A 171 22.45 5.75 -21.62
CA GLN A 171 23.69 5.56 -20.85
C GLN A 171 23.51 6.00 -19.40
N THR A 172 22.99 7.22 -19.18
CA THR A 172 22.89 7.78 -17.82
C THR A 172 21.61 7.37 -17.07
N LYS A 173 20.66 6.70 -17.77
CA LYS A 173 19.31 6.37 -17.26
C LYS A 173 18.54 7.60 -16.74
N LYS A 174 18.84 8.78 -17.29
CA LYS A 174 18.14 10.02 -16.94
C LYS A 174 16.87 10.16 -17.76
N VAL A 175 15.81 10.60 -17.10
CA VAL A 175 14.52 10.96 -17.69
C VAL A 175 14.09 12.33 -17.23
N THR A 176 13.40 13.06 -18.09
CA THR A 176 12.82 14.37 -17.76
C THR A 176 11.52 14.19 -16.97
N ARG A 177 11.14 15.22 -16.22
CA ARG A 177 9.90 15.23 -15.42
C ARG A 177 8.65 15.00 -16.26
N GLY A 178 8.59 15.57 -17.48
CA GLY A 178 7.48 15.33 -18.41
C GLY A 178 7.35 13.86 -18.81
N LEU A 179 8.48 13.17 -19.08
CA LEU A 179 8.47 11.73 -19.38
C LEU A 179 8.00 10.93 -18.16
N LEU A 180 8.46 11.26 -16.95
CA LEU A 180 7.97 10.62 -15.71
C LEU A 180 6.46 10.78 -15.54
N GLN A 181 5.91 11.96 -15.80
CA GLN A 181 4.47 12.21 -15.67
C GLN A 181 3.65 11.40 -16.70
N CYS A 182 4.13 11.28 -17.95
CA CYS A 182 3.49 10.44 -18.95
C CYS A 182 3.61 8.94 -18.63
N MET A 183 4.75 8.50 -18.09
CA MET A 183 4.92 7.12 -17.63
C MET A 183 3.99 6.81 -16.44
N LYS A 184 3.83 7.75 -15.50
CA LYS A 184 2.91 7.65 -14.37
C LYS A 184 1.45 7.54 -14.81
N SER A 185 1.00 8.33 -15.79
CA SER A 185 -0.37 8.21 -16.32
C SER A 185 -0.63 6.87 -17.05
N LYS A 186 0.43 6.23 -17.58
CA LYS A 186 0.40 4.85 -18.09
C LYS A 186 0.53 3.78 -16.99
N GLY A 187 0.54 4.14 -15.71
CA GLY A 187 0.66 3.21 -14.58
C GLY A 187 2.06 2.61 -14.39
N TRP A 188 3.10 3.28 -14.88
CA TRP A 188 4.49 2.94 -14.59
C TRP A 188 5.03 3.76 -13.43
N HIS A 189 5.83 3.10 -12.59
CA HIS A 189 6.51 3.71 -11.47
C HIS A 189 8.02 3.53 -11.65
N GLY A 190 8.77 4.63 -11.60
CA GLY A 190 10.23 4.63 -11.65
C GLY A 190 10.81 4.68 -10.23
N LEU A 191 11.72 3.78 -9.90
CA LEU A 191 12.55 3.89 -8.69
C LEU A 191 13.65 4.92 -8.95
N ILE A 192 13.49 6.12 -8.38
CA ILE A 192 14.49 7.18 -8.45
C ILE A 192 15.73 6.74 -7.66
N GLU A 193 16.87 6.67 -8.34
CA GLU A 193 18.16 6.53 -7.68
C GLU A 193 18.54 7.91 -7.12
N ASN A 194 18.30 8.11 -5.82
CA ASN A 194 18.88 9.23 -5.08
C ASN A 194 20.40 9.08 -5.07
N SER A 195 21.04 9.57 -6.12
CA SER A 195 22.47 9.88 -6.14
C SER A 195 22.68 11.03 -5.17
N GLN A 196 22.79 10.72 -3.88
CA GLN A 196 23.35 11.67 -2.92
C GLN A 196 24.71 12.12 -3.46
N GLN A 197 24.95 13.42 -3.31
CA GLN A 197 26.18 14.06 -3.75
C GLN A 197 27.39 13.33 -3.15
N ILE A 198 28.38 13.05 -4.01
CA ILE A 198 29.78 12.94 -3.62
C ILE A 198 30.38 14.31 -3.86
#